data_AF-A0A7S2BHK1-F1
#
_entry.id   AF-A0A7S2BHK1-F1
#
_cell.length_a   1.000
_cell.length_b   1.000
_cell.length_c   1.000
_cell.angle_alpha   90.00
_cell.angle_beta   90.00
_cell.angle_gamma   90.00
#
_symmetry.space_group_name_H-M   'P 1'
#
loop_
_entity.id
_entity.type
_entity.pdbx_description
1 polymer ?
#
loop_
_entity_poly.entity_id
_entity_poly.type
_entity_poly.pdbx_seq_one_letter_code
_entity_poly.pdbx_strand_id
1 'polypeptide(L)'
;SLQWFSSLFIMSIEKSEKSPDVPTRLDNLNEHFTFSLYNNICRSLLEKDKLLFSFLLTVRIMKSKGLVNEEEWLFLLTGGVMLNNPHENPASDWLSPKSWNEICILSGLHAFEGLREDVAANPGPWKKIYDSTEPHKLPMPSKFSKCDGIERLCLLRT
;
A
#
# COMPACT_ATOMS: atom_id res chain seq x y z
N SER A 1 12.22 -16.85 18.45
CA SER A 1 13.57 -16.44 18.91
C SER A 1 14.49 -16.29 17.72
N LEU A 2 15.63 -15.61 17.86
CA LEU A 2 16.63 -15.51 16.79
C LEU A 2 17.10 -16.89 16.31
N GLN A 3 17.26 -17.84 17.23
CA GLN A 3 17.67 -19.21 16.92
C GLN A 3 16.69 -19.92 15.99
N TRP A 4 15.38 -19.81 16.23
CA TRP A 4 14.36 -20.35 15.33
C TRP A 4 14.44 -19.73 13.93
N PHE A 5 14.66 -18.42 13.84
CA PHE A 5 14.81 -17.73 12.57
C PHE A 5 16.05 -18.22 11.80
N SER A 6 17.19 -18.39 12.48
CA SER A 6 18.39 -18.98 11.88
C SER A 6 18.14 -20.40 11.38
N SER A 7 17.44 -21.24 12.14
CA SER A 7 17.06 -22.59 11.70
C SER A 7 16.19 -22.57 10.45
N LEU A 8 15.23 -21.64 10.36
CA LEU A 8 14.37 -21.47 9.18
C LEU A 8 15.17 -21.05 7.95
N PHE A 9 16.16 -20.17 8.14
CA PHE A 9 17.05 -19.72 7.08
C PHE A 9 17.92 -20.86 6.55
N ILE A 10 18.56 -21.64 7.44
CA ILE A 10 19.35 -22.83 7.08
C ILE A 10 18.48 -23.83 6.31
N MET A 11 17.27 -24.11 6.82
CA MET A 11 16.32 -25.01 6.15
C MET A 11 15.97 -24.51 4.73
N SER A 12 15.85 -23.19 4.54
CA SER A 12 15.58 -22.63 3.21
C SER A 12 16.77 -22.75 2.27
N ILE A 13 18.00 -22.62 2.77
CA ILE A 13 19.21 -22.91 1.99
C ILE A 13 19.22 -24.37 1.54
N GLU A 14 18.83 -25.30 2.41
CA GLU A 14 18.82 -26.74 2.10
C GLU A 14 17.70 -27.12 1.12
N LYS A 15 16.49 -26.56 1.29
CA LYS A 15 15.28 -27.01 0.58
C LYS A 15 14.91 -26.19 -0.66
N SER A 16 15.44 -24.98 -0.81
CA SER A 16 15.24 -24.19 -2.04
C SER A 16 15.77 -24.92 -3.27
N GLU A 17 15.14 -24.66 -4.42
CA GLU A 17 15.55 -25.18 -5.71
C GLU A 17 16.99 -24.78 -6.02
N LYS A 18 17.81 -25.78 -6.38
CA LYS A 18 19.24 -25.59 -6.61
C LYS A 18 19.46 -25.06 -8.02
N SER A 19 20.34 -24.06 -8.13
CA SER A 19 20.86 -23.61 -9.41
C SER A 19 22.39 -23.44 -9.32
N PRO A 20 23.13 -23.79 -10.40
CA PRO A 20 24.54 -23.44 -10.51
C PRO A 20 24.74 -21.93 -10.72
N ASP A 21 23.73 -21.24 -11.29
CA ASP A 21 23.73 -19.80 -11.47
C ASP A 21 23.42 -19.08 -10.16
N VAL A 22 24.30 -18.15 -9.76
CA VAL A 22 24.21 -17.48 -8.46
C VAL A 22 22.97 -16.58 -8.37
N PRO A 23 22.68 -15.70 -9.34
CA PRO A 23 21.43 -14.92 -9.36
C PRO A 23 20.17 -15.78 -9.22
N THR A 24 20.02 -16.80 -10.07
CA THR A 24 18.86 -17.70 -10.03
C THR A 24 18.73 -18.41 -8.68
N ARG A 25 19.85 -18.85 -8.11
CA ARG A 25 19.85 -19.50 -6.78
C ARG A 25 19.41 -18.54 -5.67
N LEU A 26 19.79 -17.27 -5.74
CA LEU A 26 19.36 -16.26 -4.76
C LEU A 26 17.86 -15.99 -4.87
N ASP A 27 17.30 -15.95 -6.08
CA ASP A 27 15.86 -15.79 -6.29
C ASP A 27 15.08 -16.99 -5.74
N ASN A 28 15.50 -18.21 -6.07
CA ASN A 28 14.90 -19.44 -5.53
C ASN A 28 14.93 -19.48 -4.00
N LEU A 29 16.05 -19.05 -3.40
CA LEU A 29 16.19 -18.97 -1.95
C LEU A 29 15.24 -17.95 -1.34
N ASN A 30 15.16 -16.75 -1.92
CA ASN A 30 14.29 -15.67 -1.46
C ASN A 30 12.81 -16.07 -1.54
N GLU A 31 12.40 -16.73 -2.62
CA GLU A 31 11.03 -17.21 -2.80
C GLU A 31 10.67 -18.26 -1.75
N HIS A 32 11.49 -19.31 -1.62
CA HIS A 32 11.27 -20.36 -0.63
C HIS A 32 11.28 -19.81 0.80
N PHE A 33 12.24 -18.94 1.13
CA PHE A 33 12.35 -18.36 2.47
C PHE A 33 11.15 -17.47 2.79
N THR A 34 10.75 -16.59 1.89
CA THR A 34 9.58 -15.71 2.05
C THR A 34 8.32 -16.52 2.32
N PHE A 35 8.07 -17.54 1.50
CA PHE A 35 6.89 -18.42 1.65
C PHE A 35 6.94 -19.22 2.96
N SER A 36 8.11 -19.77 3.30
CA SER A 36 8.30 -20.52 4.54
C SER A 36 8.10 -19.65 5.77
N LEU A 37 8.65 -18.42 5.76
CA LEU A 37 8.47 -17.45 6.84
C LEU A 37 7.00 -17.09 7.02
N TYR A 38 6.30 -16.78 5.92
CA TYR A 38 4.89 -16.46 5.94
C TYR A 38 4.06 -17.59 6.56
N ASN A 39 4.22 -18.83 6.06
CA ASN A 39 3.47 -19.98 6.55
C ASN A 39 3.75 -20.29 8.03
N ASN A 40 5.01 -20.21 8.46
CA ASN A 40 5.33 -20.52 9.85
C ASN A 40 4.74 -19.49 10.82
N ILE A 41 4.73 -18.20 10.45
CA ILE A 41 4.13 -17.16 11.28
C ILE A 41 2.59 -17.27 11.26
N CYS A 42 1.98 -17.44 10.09
CA CYS A 42 0.53 -17.55 9.96
C CYS A 42 -0.09 -18.75 10.67
N ARG A 43 0.67 -19.82 10.95
CA ARG A 43 0.19 -20.94 11.81
C ARG A 43 -0.09 -20.52 13.26
N SER A 44 0.59 -19.48 13.73
CA SER A 44 0.45 -18.97 15.10
C SER A 44 -0.40 -17.70 15.23
N LEU A 45 -0.77 -17.08 14.10
CA LEU A 45 -1.58 -15.86 14.08
C LEU A 45 -3.07 -16.19 14.01
N LEU A 46 -3.89 -15.31 14.61
CA LEU A 46 -5.33 -15.31 14.38
C LEU A 46 -5.62 -14.91 12.93
N GLU A 47 -6.71 -15.43 12.35
CA GLU A 47 -7.09 -15.13 10.96
C GLU A 47 -7.16 -13.62 10.68
N LYS A 48 -7.72 -12.85 11.62
CA LYS A 48 -7.84 -11.39 11.52
C LYS A 48 -6.49 -10.67 11.36
N ASP A 49 -5.39 -11.25 11.84
CA ASP A 49 -4.07 -10.63 11.84
C ASP A 49 -3.22 -11.05 10.62
N LYS A 50 -3.63 -12.10 9.90
CA LYS A 50 -2.86 -12.63 8.75
C LYS A 50 -2.78 -11.64 7.59
N LEU A 51 -3.88 -10.94 7.29
CA LEU A 51 -3.90 -9.95 6.21
C LEU A 51 -2.94 -8.80 6.51
N LEU A 52 -2.97 -8.28 7.74
CA LEU A 52 -2.05 -7.22 8.18
C LEU A 52 -0.60 -7.70 8.10
N PHE A 53 -0.30 -8.91 8.57
CA PHE A 53 1.04 -9.46 8.49
C PHE A 53 1.51 -9.64 7.03
N SER A 54 0.66 -10.18 6.15
CA SER A 54 0.94 -10.31 4.72
C SER A 54 1.24 -8.95 4.08
N PHE A 55 0.43 -7.94 4.39
CA PHE A 55 0.63 -6.57 3.92
C PHE A 55 1.97 -5.99 4.40
N LEU A 56 2.28 -6.10 5.69
CA LEU A 56 3.55 -5.61 6.25
C LEU A 56 4.77 -6.33 5.68
N LEU A 57 4.68 -7.65 5.47
CA LEU A 57 5.74 -8.43 4.84
C LEU A 57 5.99 -7.96 3.40
N THR A 58 4.92 -7.79 2.64
CA THR A 58 4.96 -7.28 1.25
C THR A 58 5.60 -5.91 1.19
N VAL A 59 5.14 -4.96 2.00
CA VAL A 59 5.70 -3.59 2.04
C VAL A 59 7.17 -3.61 2.42
N ARG A 60 7.59 -4.43 3.40
CA ARG A 60 9.01 -4.54 3.80
C ARG A 60 9.89 -5.05 2.66
N ILE A 61 9.43 -6.06 1.92
CA ILE A 61 10.15 -6.60 0.76
C ILE A 61 10.23 -5.55 -0.36
N MET A 62 9.14 -4.83 -0.64
CA MET A 62 9.14 -3.79 -1.67
C MET A 62 10.03 -2.60 -1.28
N LYS A 63 10.02 -2.20 0.00
CA LYS A 63 10.93 -1.17 0.55
C LYS A 63 12.39 -1.56 0.40
N SER A 64 12.76 -2.81 0.69
CA SER A 64 14.16 -3.25 0.52
C SER A 64 14.62 -3.25 -0.94
N LYS A 65 13.67 -3.24 -1.90
CA LYS A 65 13.92 -3.10 -3.34
C LYS A 65 13.84 -1.64 -3.84
N GLY A 66 13.55 -0.68 -2.96
CA GLY A 66 13.34 0.72 -3.36
C GLY A 66 12.07 0.98 -4.16
N LEU A 67 11.07 0.08 -4.08
CA LEU A 67 9.82 0.15 -4.85
C LEU A 67 8.67 0.84 -4.08
N VAL A 68 8.97 1.47 -2.94
CA VAL A 68 7.98 2.15 -2.11
C VAL A 68 8.46 3.56 -1.85
N ASN A 69 7.65 4.55 -2.20
CA ASN A 69 7.88 5.92 -1.81
C ASN A 69 7.56 6.10 -0.31
N GLU A 70 8.49 6.66 0.45
CA GLU A 70 8.33 6.84 1.90
C GLU A 70 7.27 7.89 2.27
N GLU A 71 7.07 8.93 1.45
CA GLU A 71 6.03 9.95 1.67
C GLU A 71 4.64 9.36 1.45
N GLU A 72 4.46 8.58 0.39
CA GLU A 72 3.20 7.86 0.13
C GLU A 72 2.91 6.83 1.20
N TRP A 73 3.92 6.08 1.64
CA TRP A 73 3.80 5.14 2.76
C TRP A 73 3.40 5.83 4.06
N LEU A 74 4.05 6.95 4.40
CA LEU A 74 3.73 7.72 5.60
C LEU A 74 2.31 8.30 5.52
N PHE A 75 1.91 8.78 4.35
CA PHE A 75 0.54 9.23 4.11
C PHE A 75 -0.46 8.09 4.30
N LEU A 76 -0.22 6.90 3.74
CA LEU A 76 -1.11 5.75 3.94
C LEU A 76 -1.29 5.40 5.42
N LEU A 77 -0.24 5.52 6.23
CA LEU A 77 -0.31 5.22 7.66
C LEU A 77 -1.02 6.30 8.48
N THR A 78 -0.89 7.57 8.09
CA THR A 78 -1.25 8.70 8.97
C THR A 78 -2.33 9.61 8.41
N GLY A 79 -2.51 9.67 7.09
CA GLY A 79 -3.28 10.68 6.36
C GLY A 79 -2.63 12.05 6.24
N GLY A 80 -1.47 12.22 6.87
CA GLY A 80 -0.88 13.53 7.12
C GLY A 80 -1.69 14.36 8.11
N VAL A 81 -1.20 15.56 8.38
CA VAL A 81 -1.85 16.55 9.25
C VAL A 81 -1.81 17.90 8.55
N MET A 82 -2.97 18.49 8.31
CA MET A 82 -3.08 19.85 7.78
C MET A 82 -3.87 20.69 8.79
N LEU A 83 -3.18 21.68 9.38
CA LEU A 83 -3.75 22.53 10.42
C LEU A 83 -4.70 23.58 9.84
N ASN A 84 -4.34 24.18 8.69
CA ASN A 84 -5.17 25.15 7.97
C ASN A 84 -5.12 24.83 6.48
N ASN A 85 -6.25 24.43 5.91
CA ASN A 85 -6.37 24.22 4.47
C ASN A 85 -6.84 25.52 3.80
N PRO A 86 -6.05 26.14 2.91
CA PRO A 86 -6.47 27.34 2.20
C PRO A 86 -7.48 27.07 1.08
N HIS A 87 -7.74 25.80 0.75
CA HIS A 87 -8.65 25.40 -0.32
C HIS A 87 -10.02 25.06 0.24
N GLU A 88 -11.05 25.78 -0.20
CA GLU A 88 -12.44 25.46 0.13
C GLU A 88 -12.86 24.12 -0.46
N ASN A 89 -13.71 23.40 0.28
CA ASN A 89 -14.22 22.10 -0.15
C ASN A 89 -15.28 22.30 -1.23
N PRO A 90 -15.06 21.82 -2.48
CA PRO A 90 -15.97 22.01 -3.61
C PRO A 90 -17.23 21.14 -3.52
N ALA A 91 -17.26 20.18 -2.59
CA ALA A 91 -18.24 19.11 -2.48
C ALA A 91 -18.68 18.90 -1.02
N SER A 92 -18.84 20.00 -0.27
CA SER A 92 -19.14 19.96 1.17
C SER A 92 -20.46 19.28 1.53
N ASP A 93 -21.33 18.99 0.56
CA ASP A 93 -22.58 18.26 0.74
C ASP A 93 -22.37 16.76 1.04
N TRP A 94 -21.25 16.18 0.60
CA TRP A 94 -20.93 14.76 0.85
C TRP A 94 -19.48 14.50 1.27
N LEU A 95 -18.54 15.34 0.86
CA LEU A 95 -17.12 15.19 1.18
C LEU A 95 -16.82 15.85 2.52
N SER A 96 -16.33 15.09 3.49
CA SER A 96 -16.01 15.64 4.81
C SER A 96 -14.82 16.62 4.75
N PRO A 97 -14.75 17.64 5.63
CA PRO A 97 -13.58 18.52 5.72
C PRO A 97 -12.28 17.76 5.96
N LYS A 98 -12.34 16.63 6.70
CA LYS A 98 -11.19 15.77 6.94
C LYS A 98 -10.70 15.12 5.63
N SER A 99 -11.58 14.45 4.90
CA SER A 99 -11.23 13.83 3.61
C SER A 99 -10.75 14.86 2.60
N TRP A 100 -11.36 16.05 2.55
CA TRP A 100 -10.88 17.13 1.70
C TRP A 100 -9.46 17.60 2.06
N ASN A 101 -9.15 17.73 3.35
CA ASN A 101 -7.79 18.04 3.80
C ASN A 101 -6.80 16.95 3.40
N GLU A 102 -7.17 15.68 3.56
CA GLU A 102 -6.34 14.55 3.15
C GLU A 102 -6.12 14.53 1.62
N ILE A 103 -7.13 14.83 0.81
CA ILE A 103 -7.00 15.03 -0.65
C ILE A 103 -6.01 16.16 -0.96
N CYS A 104 -6.11 17.28 -0.25
CA CYS A 104 -5.21 18.43 -0.48
C CYS A 104 -3.76 18.11 -0.10
N ILE A 105 -3.54 17.35 0.98
CA ILE A 105 -2.21 16.85 1.36
C ILE A 105 -1.70 15.88 0.29
N LEU A 106 -2.53 14.89 -0.08
CA LEU A 106 -2.16 13.84 -1.03
C LEU A 106 -1.78 14.44 -2.38
N SER A 107 -2.51 15.45 -2.84
CA SER A 107 -2.25 16.17 -4.09
C SER A 107 -0.89 16.87 -4.15
N GLY A 108 -0.19 17.03 -3.01
CA GLY A 108 1.17 17.56 -2.95
C GLY A 108 2.26 16.53 -3.26
N LEU A 109 1.92 15.23 -3.26
CA LEU A 109 2.85 14.16 -3.61
C LEU A 109 2.92 13.98 -5.13
N HIS A 110 4.11 13.65 -5.64
CA HIS A 110 4.38 13.60 -7.08
C HIS A 110 3.42 12.69 -7.87
N ALA A 111 3.06 11.51 -7.33
CA ALA A 111 2.14 10.59 -7.99
C ALA A 111 0.70 11.14 -8.12
N PHE A 112 0.33 12.12 -7.30
CA PHE A 112 -1.02 12.65 -7.16
C PHE A 112 -1.16 14.11 -7.57
N GLU A 113 -0.16 14.67 -8.25
CA GLU A 113 -0.21 16.04 -8.74
C GLU A 113 -1.51 16.27 -9.52
N GLY A 114 -2.24 17.34 -9.21
CA GLY A 114 -3.52 17.66 -9.85
C GLY A 114 -4.75 16.93 -9.27
N LEU A 115 -4.62 16.15 -8.21
CA LEU A 115 -5.74 15.41 -7.59
C LEU A 115 -6.80 16.35 -7.05
N ARG A 116 -6.38 17.37 -6.29
CA ARG A 116 -7.29 18.38 -5.74
C ARG A 116 -8.09 19.06 -6.85
N GLU A 117 -7.42 19.45 -7.93
CA GLU A 117 -8.02 20.11 -9.08
C GLU A 117 -9.04 19.21 -9.78
N ASP A 118 -8.72 17.92 -9.95
CA ASP A 118 -9.61 16.96 -10.60
C ASP A 118 -10.88 16.72 -9.78
N VAL A 119 -10.74 16.56 -8.46
CA VAL A 119 -11.88 16.43 -7.53
C VAL A 119 -12.75 17.70 -7.54
N ALA A 120 -12.12 18.88 -7.57
CA ALA A 120 -12.85 20.16 -7.59
C ALA A 120 -13.58 20.42 -8.92
N ALA A 121 -12.95 20.09 -10.04
CA ALA A 121 -13.53 20.30 -11.36
C ALA A 121 -14.65 19.30 -11.66
N ASN A 122 -14.53 18.06 -11.18
CA ASN A 122 -15.49 17.01 -11.48
C ASN A 122 -15.72 16.07 -10.28
N PRO A 123 -16.47 16.50 -9.26
CA PRO A 123 -16.70 15.70 -8.05
C PRO A 123 -17.56 14.45 -8.29
N GLY A 124 -18.32 14.39 -9.38
CA GLY A 124 -19.30 13.31 -9.64
C GLY A 124 -18.71 11.90 -9.67
N PRO A 125 -17.66 11.61 -10.48
CA PRO A 125 -16.99 10.32 -10.49
C PRO A 125 -16.39 9.93 -9.14
N TRP A 126 -15.82 10.89 -8.40
CA TRP A 126 -15.26 10.65 -7.06
C TRP A 126 -16.36 10.29 -6.05
N LYS A 127 -17.51 10.96 -6.12
CA LYS A 127 -18.69 10.63 -5.30
C LYS A 127 -19.15 9.18 -5.52
N LYS A 128 -19.11 8.67 -6.75
CA LYS A 128 -19.46 7.26 -7.03
C LYS A 128 -18.55 6.26 -6.32
N ILE A 129 -17.27 6.61 -6.15
CA ILE A 129 -16.31 5.78 -5.41
C ILE A 129 -16.59 5.91 -3.92
N TYR A 130 -16.76 7.13 -3.43
CA TYR A 130 -17.06 7.44 -2.03
C TYR A 130 -18.33 6.72 -1.53
N ASP A 131 -19.40 6.72 -2.32
CA ASP A 131 -20.68 6.09 -1.98
C ASP A 131 -20.67 4.56 -2.19
N SER A 132 -19.60 3.98 -2.74
CA SER A 132 -19.52 2.55 -3.03
C SER A 132 -19.26 1.72 -1.77
N THR A 133 -19.90 0.55 -1.68
CA THR A 133 -19.56 -0.48 -0.69
C THR A 133 -18.31 -1.28 -1.06
N GLU A 134 -17.90 -1.23 -2.34
CA GLU A 134 -16.73 -1.94 -2.87
C GLU A 134 -15.82 -1.01 -3.69
N PRO A 135 -15.34 0.11 -3.11
CA PRO A 135 -14.61 1.15 -3.86
C PRO A 135 -13.32 0.61 -4.49
N HIS A 136 -12.70 -0.39 -3.85
CA HIS A 136 -11.50 -1.06 -4.34
C HIS A 136 -11.69 -1.77 -5.70
N LYS A 137 -12.92 -2.08 -6.11
CA LYS A 137 -13.23 -2.70 -7.41
C LYS A 137 -13.49 -1.68 -8.52
N LEU A 138 -13.73 -0.42 -8.18
CA LEU A 138 -14.00 0.63 -9.16
C LEU A 138 -12.69 1.17 -9.75
N PRO A 139 -12.69 1.60 -11.02
CA PRO A 139 -11.56 2.33 -11.57
C PRO A 139 -11.51 3.75 -10.97
N MET A 140 -10.30 4.22 -10.66
CA MET A 140 -10.09 5.61 -10.23
C MET A 140 -10.36 6.57 -11.40
N PRO A 141 -10.86 7.79 -11.14
CA PRO A 141 -11.20 8.73 -12.20
C PRO A 141 -9.97 9.26 -12.94
N SER A 142 -10.20 9.76 -14.15
CA SER A 142 -9.20 10.51 -14.92
C SER A 142 -7.85 9.79 -15.03
N LYS A 143 -6.75 10.53 -14.83
CA LYS A 143 -5.38 10.01 -14.88
C LYS A 143 -5.01 9.13 -13.68
N PHE A 144 -5.81 9.10 -12.62
CA PHE A 144 -5.55 8.29 -11.41
C PHE A 144 -5.95 6.82 -11.61
N SER A 145 -6.62 6.48 -12.71
CA SER A 145 -6.86 5.09 -13.15
C SER A 145 -5.59 4.25 -13.28
N LYS A 146 -4.44 4.90 -13.51
CA LYS A 146 -3.12 4.25 -13.60
C LYS A 146 -2.47 3.96 -12.24
N CYS A 147 -2.96 4.56 -11.16
CA CYS A 147 -2.41 4.35 -9.82
C CYS A 147 -2.67 2.92 -9.37
N ASP A 148 -1.61 2.24 -8.93
CA ASP A 148 -1.63 0.88 -8.44
C ASP A 148 -0.97 0.79 -7.05
N GLY A 149 -0.86 -0.43 -6.50
CA GLY A 149 -0.15 -0.67 -5.24
C GLY A 149 -0.50 0.31 -4.12
N ILE A 150 0.52 0.97 -3.57
CA ILE A 150 0.38 1.96 -2.48
C ILE A 150 -0.34 3.21 -2.96
N GLU A 151 -0.11 3.66 -4.20
CA GLU A 151 -0.75 4.87 -4.72
C GLU A 151 -2.29 4.73 -4.69
N ARG A 152 -2.78 3.58 -5.15
CA ARG A 152 -4.21 3.26 -5.12
C ARG A 152 -4.74 3.12 -3.69
N LEU A 153 -3.95 2.57 -2.77
CA LEU A 153 -4.33 2.47 -1.36
C LEU A 153 -4.46 3.86 -0.71
N CYS A 154 -3.59 4.82 -1.06
CA CYS A 154 -3.70 6.19 -0.58
C CYS A 154 -5.02 6.84 -1.04
N LEU A 155 -5.42 6.64 -2.30
CA LEU A 155 -6.71 7.15 -2.80
C LEU A 155 -7.91 6.51 -2.10
N LEU A 156 -7.88 5.20 -1.86
CA LEU A 156 -8.99 4.48 -1.20
C LEU A 156 -9.12 4.79 0.29
N ARG A 157 -8.02 5.16 0.95
CA ARG A 157 -7.98 5.54 2.37
C ARG A 157 -8.68 6.88 2.62
N THR A 158 -8.57 7.79 1.65
CA THR A 158 -8.91 9.22 1.74
C THR A 158 -10.41 9.45 1.57
#